data_AF-A0A5K0X4M6-F1
#
_entry.id   AF-A0A5K0X4M6-F1
#
_cell.length_a   1.000
_cell.length_b   1.000
_cell.length_c   1.000
_cell.angle_alpha   90.00
_cell.angle_beta   90.00
_cell.angle_gamma   90.00
#
_symmetry.space_group_name_H-M   'P 1'
#
loop_
_entity.id
_entity.type
_entity.pdbx_description
1 polymer ?
#
loop_
_entity_poly.entity_id
_entity_poly.type
_entity_poly.pdbx_seq_one_letter_code
_entity_poly.pdbx_strand_id
1 'polypeptide(L)' 'IHRAAGPELREACWNVPEVRPGVRCPTGEARITG' A
#
# COMPACT_ATOMS: atom_id res chain seq x y z
N ILE A 1 -0.91 0.61 13.06
CA ILE A 1 -0.55 1.73 12.15
C ILE A 1 -1.81 2.30 11.49
N HIS A 2 -2.54 1.58 10.64
CA HIS A 2 -3.73 2.13 9.92
C HIS A 2 -4.76 2.86 10.79
N ARG A 3 -5.10 2.37 11.99
CA ARG A 3 -6.05 3.07 12.86
C ARG A 3 -5.53 4.44 13.35
N ALA A 4 -4.22 4.57 13.52
CA ALA A 4 -3.59 5.81 13.99
C ALA A 4 -3.27 6.78 12.84
N ALA A 5 -2.93 6.25 11.66
CA ALA A 5 -2.58 7.02 10.46
C ALA A 5 -3.80 7.45 9.61
N GLY A 6 -5.02 7.11 10.03
CA GLY A 6 -6.24 7.50 9.33
C GLY A 6 -6.54 6.71 8.04
N PRO A 7 -7.70 6.97 7.42
CA PRO A 7 -8.13 6.33 6.18
C PRO A 7 -7.23 6.64 4.97
N GLU A 8 -6.55 7.79 4.97
CA GLU A 8 -5.65 8.25 3.90
C GLU A 8 -4.52 7.26 3.62
N LEU A 9 -3.97 6.62 4.66
CA LEU A 9 -2.94 5.61 4.49
C LEU A 9 -3.46 4.40 3.70
N ARG A 10 -4.72 4.01 3.91
CA ARG A 10 -5.34 2.91 3.16
C ARG A 10 -5.51 3.29 1.69
N GLU A 11 -5.98 4.50 1.41
CA GLU A 11 -6.11 5.00 0.03
C GLU A 11 -4.75 5.05 -0.67
N ALA A 12 -3.72 5.53 0.03
CA ALA A 12 -2.36 5.57 -0.49
C ALA A 12 -1.83 4.16 -0.84
N CYS A 13 -2.10 3.15 -0.01
CA CYS A 13 -1.75 1.76 -0.34
C CYS A 13 -2.48 1.25 -1.60
N TRP A 14 -3.72 1.67 -1.85
CA TRP A 14 -4.49 1.26 -3.03
C TRP A 14 -4.03 1.93 -4.32
N ASN A 15 -3.53 3.16 -4.23
CA ASN A 15 -2.98 3.91 -5.35
C ASN A 15 -1.64 3.36 -5.86
N VAL A 16 -0.98 2.47 -5.10
CA VAL A 16 0.19 1.76 -5.61
C VAL A 16 -0.24 0.86 -6.78
N PRO A 17 0.37 0.99 -7.98
CA PRO A 17 0.06 0.14 -9.11
C PRO A 17 0.32 -1.33 -8.81
N GLU A 18 -0.53 -2.20 -9.36
CA GLU A 18 -0.29 -3.64 -9.31
C GLU A 18 0.88 -4.01 -10.23
N VAL A 19 1.78 -4.85 -9.72
CA VAL A 19 2.89 -5.43 -10.53
C VAL A 19 2.51 -6.77 -11.14
N ARG A 20 1.46 -7.42 -10.61
CA ARG A 20 0.78 -8.62 -11.10
C ARG A 20 -0.62 -8.66 -10.48
N PRO A 21 -1.59 -9.42 -11.03
CA PRO A 21 -2.97 -9.40 -10.55
C PRO A 21 -3.08 -9.58 -9.03
N GLY A 22 -3.65 -8.58 -8.35
CA GLY A 22 -3.86 -8.57 -6.90
C GLY A 22 -2.64 -8.28 -6.03
N VAL A 23 -1.47 -7.98 -6.62
CA VAL A 23 -0.23 -7.73 -5.87
C VAL A 23 0.34 -6.35 -6.17
N ARG A 24 0.38 -5.50 -5.13
CA ARG A 24 0.98 -4.15 -5.15
C ARG A 24 2.36 -4.10 -4.49
N CYS A 25 2.58 -4.94 -3.47
CA CYS A 25 3.84 -5.07 -2.74
C CYS A 25 4.27 -6.54 -2.77
N PRO A 26 5.22 -6.92 -3.64
CA PRO A 26 5.76 -8.28 -3.67
C PRO A 26 6.43 -8.66 -2.35
N THR A 27 6.45 -9.97 -2.07
CA THR A 27 7.21 -10.52 -0.95
C THR A 27 8.68 -10.13 -1.07
N GLY A 28 9.25 -9.57 -0.02
CA GLY A 28 10.66 -9.13 0.02
C GLY A 28 10.88 -7.69 -0.46
N GLU A 29 9.85 -6.98 -0.92
CA GLU A 29 9.92 -5.57 -1.28
C GLU A 29 9.16 -4.70 -0.27
N ALA A 30 9.46 -3.40 -0.26
CA ALA A 30 8.72 -2.40 0.48
C ALA A 30 8.14 -1.35 -0.47
N ARG A 31 7.01 -0.77 -0.05
CA ARG A 31 6.39 0.41 -0.67
C ARG A 31 6.21 1.45 0.42
N ILE A 32 6.63 2.68 0.13
CA ILE A 32 6.50 3.79 1.05
C ILE A 32 5.29 4.61 0.60
N THR A 33 4.33 4.74 1.51
CA THR A 33 3.16 5.61 1.36
C THR A 33 3.19 6.58 2.53
N GLY A 34 2.79 7.84 2.28
CA GLY A 34 2.80 8.92 3.26
C GLY A 34 1.95 8.63 4.50
#